data_AF-A0AAV4K022-F1
#
_entry.id   AF-A0AAV4K022-F1
#
_cell.length_a   1.000
_cell.length_b   1.000
_cell.length_c   1.000
_cell.angle_alpha   90.00
_cell.angle_beta   90.00
_cell.angle_gamma   90.00
#
_symmetry.space_group_name_H-M   'P 1'
#
loop_
_entity.id
_entity.type
_entity.pdbx_description
1 polymer ?
#
loop_
_entity_poly.entity_id
_entity_poly.type
_entity_poly.pdbx_seq_one_letter_code
_entity_poly.pdbx_strand_id
1 'polypeptide(L)'
;MPHPVQATTLRIDKALYQRAKAAAAAQGVTLTRFIEQSLQEKLEQKPAPRREIKLHTFDSGRPFNYSPEELKQMAVDTDYGLELLDSNYGQEK
;
A
#
# COMPACT_ATOMS: atom_id res chain seq x y z
N MET A 1 -5.46 6.18 -36.54
CA MET A 1 -6.85 5.77 -36.24
C MET A 1 -7.27 6.48 -34.96
N PRO A 2 -8.31 7.32 -34.94
CA PRO A 2 -8.80 7.90 -33.69
C PRO A 2 -9.39 6.80 -32.80
N HIS A 3 -9.05 6.80 -31.51
CA HIS A 3 -9.63 5.87 -30.53
C HIS A 3 -11.04 6.34 -30.11
N PRO A 4 -12.00 5.43 -29.90
CA PRO A 4 -13.33 5.80 -29.45
C PRO A 4 -13.29 6.36 -28.03
N VAL A 5 -14.00 7.48 -27.81
CA VAL A 5 -14.12 8.10 -26.49
C VAL A 5 -15.16 7.35 -25.66
N GLN A 6 -14.81 7.00 -24.42
CA GLN A 6 -15.72 6.36 -23.46
C GLN A 6 -16.08 7.36 -22.34
N ALA A 7 -17.35 7.41 -21.95
CA ALA A 7 -17.79 8.20 -20.80
C ALA A 7 -17.77 7.33 -19.54
N THR A 8 -17.20 7.85 -18.45
CA THR A 8 -17.13 7.15 -17.15
C THR A 8 -17.51 8.09 -16.03
N THR A 9 -18.39 7.62 -15.14
CA THR A 9 -18.77 8.36 -13.92
C THR A 9 -17.89 7.91 -12.76
N LEU A 10 -17.10 8.83 -12.20
CA LEU A 10 -16.21 8.57 -11.06
C LEU A 10 -16.70 9.33 -9.81
N ARG A 11 -16.65 8.68 -8.65
CA ARG A 11 -16.86 9.34 -7.36
C ARG A 11 -15.50 9.71 -6.77
N ILE A 12 -15.29 10.99 -6.49
CA ILE A 12 -14.07 11.51 -5.87
C ILE A 12 -14.43 12.41 -4.70
N ASP A 13 -13.51 12.49 -3.74
CA ASP A 13 -13.62 13.42 -2.62
C ASP A 13 -13.75 14.88 -3.11
N LYS A 14 -14.53 15.67 -2.38
CA LYS A 14 -14.82 17.07 -2.74
C LYS A 14 -13.56 17.92 -2.76
N ALA A 15 -12.66 17.75 -1.78
CA ALA A 15 -11.43 18.53 -1.72
C ALA A 15 -10.50 18.15 -2.89
N LEU A 16 -10.43 16.87 -3.24
CA LEU A 16 -9.68 16.41 -4.41
C LEU A 16 -10.24 16.98 -5.72
N TYR A 17 -11.57 16.99 -5.89
CA TYR A 17 -12.21 17.60 -7.06
C TYR A 17 -11.84 19.08 -7.22
N GLN A 18 -11.88 19.85 -6.12
CA GLN A 18 -11.56 21.28 -6.15
C GLN A 18 -10.09 21.51 -6.51
N ARG A 19 -9.17 20.71 -5.94
CA ARG A 19 -7.74 20.78 -6.26
C ARG A 19 -7.47 20.44 -7.72
N ALA A 20 -8.08 19.37 -8.24
CA ALA A 20 -7.96 19.00 -9.64
C ALA A 20 -8.51 20.09 -10.58
N LYS A 21 -9.64 20.69 -10.24
CA LYS A 21 -10.23 21.79 -11.01
C LYS A 21 -9.34 23.03 -11.04
N ALA A 22 -8.75 23.40 -9.91
CA ALA A 22 -7.79 24.51 -9.83
C ALA A 22 -6.53 24.23 -10.66
N ALA A 23 -6.00 23.00 -10.59
CA ALA A 23 -4.84 22.59 -11.38
C ALA A 23 -5.14 22.61 -12.90
N ALA A 24 -6.30 22.11 -13.32
CA ALA A 24 -6.74 22.17 -14.72
C ALA A 24 -6.86 23.61 -15.22
N ALA A 25 -7.47 24.50 -14.42
CA ALA A 25 -7.60 25.92 -14.75
C ALA A 25 -6.24 26.62 -14.85
N ALA A 26 -5.30 26.31 -13.94
CA ALA A 26 -3.94 26.87 -13.98
C ALA A 26 -3.16 26.45 -15.23
N GLN A 27 -3.46 25.28 -15.79
CA GLN A 27 -2.89 24.79 -17.04
C GLN A 27 -3.68 25.21 -18.29
N GLY A 28 -4.82 25.89 -18.13
CA GLY A 28 -5.69 26.30 -19.24
C GLY A 28 -6.41 25.14 -19.94
N VAL A 29 -6.58 24.01 -19.26
CA VAL A 29 -7.23 22.80 -19.81
C VAL A 29 -8.53 22.48 -19.10
N THR A 30 -9.37 21.65 -19.72
CA THR A 30 -10.58 21.13 -19.08
C THR A 30 -10.25 20.09 -18.02
N LEU A 31 -11.13 19.93 -17.02
CA LEU A 31 -10.96 18.90 -15.99
C LEU A 31 -10.86 17.49 -16.59
N THR A 32 -11.65 17.18 -17.62
CA THR A 32 -11.59 15.89 -18.32
C THR A 32 -10.21 15.68 -18.93
N ARG A 33 -9.69 16.67 -19.66
CA ARG A 33 -8.37 16.57 -20.30
C ARG A 33 -7.25 16.42 -19.28
N PHE A 34 -7.35 17.15 -18.17
CA PHE A 34 -6.43 17.03 -17.05
C PHE A 34 -6.41 15.62 -16.44
N ILE A 35 -7.60 15.02 -16.26
CA ILE A 35 -7.73 13.65 -15.75
C ILE A 35 -7.14 12.64 -16.76
N GLU A 36 -7.43 12.78 -18.05
CA GLU A 36 -6.86 11.93 -19.10
C GLU A 36 -5.33 11.95 -19.09
N GLN A 37 -4.73 13.14 -19.04
CA GLN A 37 -3.27 13.29 -18.99
C GLN A 37 -2.69 12.66 -17.73
N SER A 38 -3.30 12.90 -16.57
CA SER A 38 -2.87 12.30 -15.30
C SER A 38 -2.94 10.77 -15.32
N LEU A 39 -3.96 10.20 -15.96
CA LEU A 39 -4.10 8.75 -16.14
C LEU A 39 -3.03 8.21 -17.07
N GLN A 40 -2.76 8.90 -18.18
CA GLN A 40 -1.69 8.54 -19.11
C GLN A 40 -0.34 8.52 -18.39
N GLU A 41 0.01 9.60 -17.68
CA GLU A 41 1.24 9.67 -16.88
C GLU A 41 1.35 8.54 -15.86
N LYS A 42 0.24 8.21 -15.20
CA LYS A 42 0.21 7.13 -14.21
C LYS A 42 0.44 5.75 -14.83
N LEU A 43 -0.06 5.52 -16.04
CA LEU A 43 0.12 4.27 -16.78
C LEU A 43 1.51 4.17 -17.42
N GLU A 44 2.09 5.29 -17.85
CA GLU A 44 3.44 5.36 -18.40
C GLU A 44 4.52 5.19 -17.34
N GLN A 45 4.23 5.55 -16.08
CA GLN A 45 5.05 5.19 -14.93
C GLN A 45 5.09 3.66 -14.78
N LYS A 46 6.05 3.02 -15.45
CA LYS A 46 6.37 1.62 -15.21
C LYS A 46 6.59 1.44 -13.70
N PRO A 47 5.98 0.41 -13.07
CA PRO A 47 6.28 0.10 -11.69
C PRO A 47 7.80 0.00 -11.57
N ALA A 48 8.37 0.71 -10.59
CA ALA A 48 9.81 0.69 -10.37
C ALA A 48 10.26 -0.78 -10.39
N PRO A 49 11.33 -1.12 -11.14
CA PRO A 49 11.80 -2.49 -11.18
C PRO A 49 11.96 -2.94 -9.73
N ARG A 50 11.29 -4.04 -9.34
CA ARG A 50 11.48 -4.63 -8.02
C ARG A 50 12.97 -4.87 -7.89
N ARG A 51 13.64 -4.04 -7.10
CA ARG A 51 15.07 -4.19 -6.89
C ARG A 51 15.23 -5.52 -6.19
N GLU A 52 15.99 -6.43 -6.80
CA GLU A 52 16.32 -7.69 -6.17
C GLU A 52 17.14 -7.36 -4.92
N ILE A 53 16.49 -7.46 -3.75
CA ILE A 53 17.15 -7.23 -2.48
C ILE A 53 17.81 -8.55 -2.11
N LYS A 54 19.14 -8.60 -2.19
CA LYS A 54 19.91 -9.68 -1.57
C LYS A 54 19.85 -9.49 -0.07
N LEU A 55 18.98 -10.25 0.59
CA LEU A 55 18.96 -10.33 2.04
C LEU A 55 20.22 -11.08 2.49
N HIS A 56 20.97 -10.49 3.42
CA HIS A 56 22.07 -11.19 4.07
C HIS A 56 21.48 -12.25 5.00
N THR A 57 21.22 -13.43 4.47
CA THR A 57 20.78 -14.57 5.26
C THR A 57 22.01 -15.25 5.86
N PHE A 58 22.00 -15.49 7.16
CA PHE A 58 22.93 -16.42 7.78
C PHE A 58 22.48 -17.83 7.43
N ASP A 59 23.30 -18.55 6.66
CA ASP A 59 23.09 -19.98 6.43
C ASP A 59 23.53 -20.74 7.69
N SER A 60 22.58 -21.38 8.36
CA SER A 60 22.87 -22.19 9.55
C SER A 60 23.45 -23.56 9.18
N GLY A 61 23.49 -23.92 7.88
CA GLY A 61 23.91 -25.22 7.39
C GLY A 61 22.99 -26.37 7.82
N ARG A 62 21.84 -26.05 8.45
CA ARG A 62 20.85 -27.03 8.93
C ARG A 62 19.57 -26.92 8.10
N PRO A 63 19.01 -28.05 7.65
CA PRO A 63 17.72 -28.04 6.98
C PRO A 63 16.65 -27.54 7.97
N PHE A 64 15.87 -26.56 7.52
CA PHE A 64 14.78 -25.98 8.29
C PHE A 64 13.51 -26.80 8.06
N ASN A 65 13.33 -27.85 8.87
CA ASN A 65 12.24 -28.83 8.70
C ASN A 65 11.01 -28.50 9.55
N TYR A 66 10.51 -27.25 9.46
CA TYR A 66 9.29 -26.85 10.15
C TYR A 66 8.18 -26.58 9.15
N SER A 67 7.00 -27.12 9.43
CA SER A 67 5.78 -26.79 8.71
C SER A 67 5.31 -25.36 9.04
N PRO A 68 4.55 -24.70 8.15
CA PRO A 68 4.00 -23.37 8.39
C PRO A 68 3.19 -23.25 9.69
N GLU A 69 2.52 -24.33 10.10
CA GLU A 69 1.74 -24.43 11.34
C GLU A 69 2.65 -24.41 12.57
N GLU A 70 3.72 -25.21 12.55
CA GLU A 70 4.72 -25.28 13.63
C GLU A 70 5.43 -23.94 13.82
N LEU A 71 5.74 -23.23 12.72
CA LEU A 71 6.36 -21.90 12.78
C LEU A 71 5.48 -20.85 13.44
N LYS A 72 4.17 -20.87 13.14
CA LYS A 72 3.21 -19.97 13.79
C LYS A 72 3.12 -20.23 15.28
N GLN A 73 3.18 -21.50 15.67
CA GLN A 73 3.07 -21.90 17.07
C GLN A 73 4.33 -21.53 17.87
N MET A 74 5.52 -21.68 17.26
CA MET A 74 6.77 -21.23 17.86
C MET A 74 6.85 -19.71 18.01
N ALA A 75 6.34 -18.96 17.03
CA ALA A 75 6.29 -17.49 17.10
C ALA A 75 5.41 -17.00 18.26
N VAL A 76 4.33 -17.74 18.58
CA VAL A 76 3.43 -17.46 19.70
C VAL A 76 4.07 -17.80 21.07
N ASP A 77 4.86 -18.88 21.15
CA ASP A 77 5.57 -19.26 22.39
C ASP A 77 6.76 -18.35 22.73
N THR A 78 7.36 -17.67 21.74
CA THR A 78 8.44 -16.69 21.97
C THR A 78 7.97 -15.31 22.45
N ASP A 79 6.67 -15.08 22.62
CA ASP A 79 6.10 -13.79 23.03
C ASP A 79 6.11 -13.55 24.55
N TYR A 80 7.23 -13.84 25.20
CA TYR A 80 7.59 -13.23 26.49
C TYR A 80 8.69 -12.20 26.27
N GLY A 81 8.27 -10.98 25.91
CA GLY A 81 9.13 -9.83 26.15
C GLY A 81 8.91 -8.63 25.26
N LEU A 82 7.69 -8.10 25.14
CA LEU A 82 7.53 -6.64 25.09
C LEU A 82 6.12 -6.21 25.51
N GLU A 83 6.04 -5.94 26.82
CA GLU A 83 5.21 -4.92 27.48
C GLU A 83 3.72 -5.14 27.77
N LEU A 84 3.41 -4.91 29.06
CA LEU A 84 2.16 -4.32 29.60
C LEU A 84 0.91 -5.17 29.31
N LEU A 85 0.50 -6.09 30.19
CA LEU A 85 -0.08 -5.79 31.52
C LEU A 85 -0.63 -4.35 31.66
N ASP A 86 -1.28 -3.85 30.62
CA ASP A 86 -2.34 -2.87 30.81
C ASP A 86 -3.53 -3.59 31.44
N SER A 87 -3.66 -3.35 32.75
CA SER A 87 -4.89 -2.80 33.30
C SER A 87 -6.14 -3.67 33.16
N ASN A 88 -6.32 -4.60 34.11
CA ASN A 88 -7.60 -4.98 34.76
C ASN A 88 -7.42 -6.37 35.40
N TYR A 89 -7.30 -6.50 36.72
CA TYR A 89 -8.44 -6.35 37.62
C TYR A 89 -7.96 -5.92 39.00
N GLY A 90 -8.58 -4.86 39.52
CA GLY A 90 -8.35 -4.33 40.85
C GLY A 90 -8.59 -5.38 41.93
N GLN A 91 -7.65 -5.38 42.87
CA GLN A 91 -7.85 -5.76 44.26
C GLN A 91 -9.08 -5.05 44.83
N GLU A 92 -9.90 -5.72 45.63
CA GLU A 92 -9.98 -5.50 47.09
C GLU A 92 -11.23 -6.17 47.70
N LYS A 93 -10.95 -7.03 48.68
CA LYS A 93 -11.65 -7.35 49.94
C LYS A 93 -13.01 -8.05 49.93
#